data_AF-A0A6I4ZH37-F1
#
_entry.id   AF-A0A6I4ZH37-F1
#
_cell.length_a   1.000
_cell.length_b   1.000
_cell.length_c   1.000
_cell.angle_alpha   90.00
_cell.angle_beta   90.00
_cell.angle_gamma   90.00
#
_symmetry.space_group_name_H-M   'P 1'
#
loop_
_entity.id
_entity.type
_entity.pdbx_description
1 polymer ?
#
loop_
_entity_poly.entity_id
_entity_poly.type
_entity_poly.pdbx_seq_one_letter_code
_entity_poly.pdbx_strand_id
1 'polypeptide(L)'
;MPATDADRTRIEAQIALIPRLRGTGPNPFEYDQWDARTVEVLTAAFGAESDEVARYQRDVGEAGRVAGVRGNAANMTLNIHGKWGILERLERAESLLRELAG
;
A
#
# COMPACT_ATOMS: atom_id res chain seq x y z
N MET A 1 9.15 -16.81 -6.60
CA MET A 1 10.60 -16.97 -6.31
C MET A 1 10.89 -16.24 -5.02
N PRO A 2 11.80 -16.71 -4.16
CA PRO A 2 12.15 -15.95 -2.95
C PRO A 2 12.80 -14.61 -3.33
N ALA A 3 12.45 -13.55 -2.60
CA ALA A 3 13.05 -12.23 -2.76
C ALA A 3 14.57 -12.29 -2.52
N THR A 4 15.34 -11.50 -3.27
CA THR A 4 16.77 -11.34 -2.98
C THR A 4 16.97 -10.50 -1.72
N ASP A 5 18.15 -10.54 -1.10
CA ASP A 5 18.46 -9.68 0.06
C ASP A 5 18.31 -8.18 -0.29
N ALA A 6 18.63 -7.79 -1.53
CA ALA A 6 18.45 -6.42 -2.01
C ALA A 6 16.96 -6.04 -2.13
N ASP A 7 16.10 -6.99 -2.49
CA ASP A 7 14.66 -6.78 -2.57
C ASP A 7 14.04 -6.71 -1.17
N ARG A 8 14.49 -7.56 -0.24
CA ARG A 8 14.12 -7.49 1.17
C ARG A 8 14.43 -6.10 1.74
N THR A 9 15.63 -5.57 1.54
CA THR A 9 16.00 -4.22 2.01
C THR A 9 15.09 -3.13 1.43
N ARG A 10 14.66 -3.25 0.16
CA ARG A 10 13.73 -2.29 -0.45
C ARG A 10 12.33 -2.39 0.14
N ILE A 11 11.86 -3.59 0.45
CA ILE A 11 10.57 -3.83 1.12
C ILE A 11 10.61 -3.28 2.55
N GLU A 12 11.69 -3.55 3.30
CA GLU A 12 11.92 -2.99 4.64
C GLU A 12 11.92 -1.46 4.64
N ALA A 13 12.49 -0.84 3.60
CA ALA A 13 12.45 0.61 3.43
C ALA A 13 11.01 1.14 3.24
N GLN A 14 10.12 0.40 2.57
CA GLN A 14 8.70 0.78 2.48
C GLN A 14 7.98 0.65 3.83
N ILE A 15 8.27 -0.41 4.61
CA ILE A 15 7.72 -0.61 5.95
C ILE A 15 8.12 0.54 6.88
N ALA A 16 9.38 0.98 6.83
CA ALA A 16 9.90 2.05 7.67
C ALA A 16 9.19 3.41 7.46
N LEU A 17 8.51 3.61 6.33
CA LEU A 17 7.75 4.83 6.04
C LEU A 17 6.34 4.82 6.65
N ILE A 18 5.79 3.64 6.97
CA ILE A 18 4.41 3.48 7.44
C ILE A 18 4.12 4.29 8.73
N PRO A 19 4.99 4.32 9.76
CA PRO A 19 4.74 5.12 10.95
C PRO A 19 4.58 6.62 10.66
N ARG A 20 5.33 7.15 9.69
CA ARG A 20 5.20 8.54 9.23
C ARG A 20 3.87 8.77 8.54
N LEU A 21 3.45 7.86 7.67
CA LEU A 21 2.19 7.94 6.93
C LEU A 21 0.96 7.84 7.85
N ARG A 22 1.09 7.17 9.00
CA ARG A 22 0.07 7.10 10.06
C ARG A 22 0.02 8.33 10.98
N GLY A 23 0.92 9.30 10.81
CA GLY A 23 1.00 10.50 11.66
C GLY A 23 -0.30 11.33 11.71
N THR A 24 -0.31 12.41 12.48
CA THR A 24 -1.51 13.15 12.96
C THR A 24 -2.48 13.71 11.90
N GLY A 25 -2.20 13.51 10.61
CA GLY A 25 -3.15 13.65 9.52
C GLY A 25 -2.65 12.89 8.30
N PRO A 26 -3.04 11.62 8.09
CA PRO A 26 -2.62 10.86 6.92
C PRO A 26 -3.02 11.60 5.65
N ASN A 27 -2.02 11.95 4.85
CA ASN A 27 -2.21 12.74 3.65
C ASN A 27 -2.44 11.78 2.47
N PRO A 28 -3.59 11.87 1.76
CA PRO A 28 -3.84 11.06 0.56
C PRO A 28 -2.70 11.14 -0.47
N PHE A 29 -2.10 12.31 -0.65
CA PHE A 29 -1.01 12.50 -1.61
C PHE A 29 0.28 11.78 -1.21
N GLU A 30 0.64 11.78 0.08
CA GLU A 30 1.81 11.02 0.57
C GLU A 30 1.54 9.51 0.53
N TYR A 31 0.31 9.09 0.86
CA TYR A 31 -0.12 7.70 0.73
C TYR A 31 -0.03 7.23 -0.71
N ASP A 32 -0.58 7.97 -1.68
CA ASP A 32 -0.62 7.55 -3.08
C ASP A 32 0.79 7.40 -3.68
N GLN A 33 1.71 8.30 -3.34
CA GLN A 33 3.11 8.18 -3.76
C GLN A 33 3.78 6.94 -3.17
N TRP A 34 3.54 6.68 -1.89
CA TRP A 34 4.11 5.51 -1.22
C TRP A 34 3.50 4.20 -1.75
N ASP A 35 2.20 4.16 -2.01
CA ASP A 35 1.48 3.01 -2.56
C ASP A 35 2.02 2.67 -3.96
N ALA A 36 2.11 3.67 -4.85
CA ALA A 36 2.70 3.51 -6.17
C ALA A 36 4.15 2.98 -6.10
N ARG A 37 4.97 3.57 -5.23
CA ARG A 37 6.36 3.13 -5.06
C ARG A 37 6.46 1.72 -4.50
N THR A 38 5.55 1.33 -3.61
CA THR A 38 5.50 -0.02 -3.06
C THR A 38 5.15 -1.04 -4.14
N VAL A 39 4.18 -0.74 -5.01
CA VAL A 39 3.84 -1.59 -6.17
C VAL A 39 5.04 -1.76 -7.10
N GLU A 40 5.81 -0.70 -7.38
CA GLU A 40 7.04 -0.78 -8.19
C GLU A 40 8.09 -1.70 -7.55
N VAL A 41 8.30 -1.58 -6.24
CA VAL A 41 9.25 -2.43 -5.50
C VAL A 41 8.84 -3.89 -5.56
N LEU A 42 7.56 -4.20 -5.32
CA LEU A 42 7.05 -5.57 -5.35
C LEU A 42 7.10 -6.15 -6.78
N THR A 43 6.74 -5.36 -7.77
CA THR A 43 6.83 -5.74 -9.20
C THR A 43 8.26 -6.05 -9.60
N ALA A 44 9.23 -5.27 -9.15
CA ALA A 44 10.64 -5.51 -9.41
C ALA A 44 11.17 -6.77 -8.70
N ALA A 45 10.69 -7.04 -7.48
CA ALA A 45 11.14 -8.17 -6.66
C ALA A 45 10.56 -9.51 -7.11
N PHE A 46 9.27 -9.55 -7.45
CA PHE A 46 8.53 -10.79 -7.68
C PHE A 46 8.01 -10.95 -9.13
N GLY A 47 8.01 -9.87 -9.91
CA GLY A 47 7.38 -9.80 -11.23
C GLY A 47 5.96 -9.23 -11.19
N ALA A 48 5.51 -8.59 -12.27
CA ALA A 48 4.20 -7.91 -12.30
C ALA A 48 3.01 -8.86 -12.14
N GLU A 49 3.13 -10.09 -12.65
CA GLU A 49 2.08 -11.11 -12.63
C GLU A 49 2.23 -12.07 -11.44
N SER A 50 2.99 -11.69 -10.41
CA SER A 50 3.24 -12.56 -9.27
C SER A 50 2.05 -12.58 -8.30
N ASP A 51 1.92 -13.67 -7.55
CA ASP A 51 0.88 -13.79 -6.52
C ASP A 51 1.07 -12.74 -5.41
N GLU A 52 2.30 -12.35 -5.11
CA GLU A 52 2.62 -11.30 -4.13
C GLU A 52 2.09 -9.93 -4.55
N VAL A 53 2.29 -9.56 -5.83
CA VAL A 53 1.76 -8.31 -6.39
C VAL A 53 0.23 -8.35 -6.43
N ALA A 54 -0.36 -9.47 -6.85
CA ALA A 54 -1.81 -9.64 -6.85
C ALA A 54 -2.42 -9.58 -5.44
N ARG A 55 -1.76 -10.19 -4.44
CA ARG A 55 -2.17 -10.09 -3.03
C ARG A 55 -2.12 -8.66 -2.53
N TYR A 56 -1.04 -7.93 -2.82
CA TYR A 56 -0.93 -6.52 -2.43
C TYR A 56 -2.03 -5.67 -3.08
N GLN A 57 -2.26 -5.83 -4.37
CA GLN A 57 -3.31 -5.10 -5.08
C GLN A 57 -4.73 -5.41 -4.60
N ARG A 58 -4.98 -6.60 -4.07
CA ARG A 58 -6.28 -6.98 -3.49
C ARG A 58 -6.45 -6.47 -2.06
N ASP A 59 -5.40 -6.57 -1.25
CA ASP A 59 -5.47 -6.30 0.19
C ASP A 59 -5.25 -4.81 0.51
N VAL A 60 -4.46 -4.12 -0.33
CA VAL A 60 -4.05 -2.72 -0.16
C VAL A 60 -4.53 -1.87 -1.33
N GLY A 61 -4.44 -2.38 -2.55
CA GLY A 61 -5.04 -1.76 -3.73
C GLY A 61 -6.56 -1.93 -3.71
N GLU A 62 -7.29 -0.95 -4.25
CA GLU A 62 -8.48 -1.14 -5.09
C GLU A 62 -9.30 0.15 -5.18
N ALA A 63 -9.83 0.34 -6.40
CA ALA A 63 -10.39 1.54 -7.00
C ALA A 63 -11.43 2.28 -6.13
N GLY A 64 -11.08 3.53 -5.79
CA GLY A 64 -11.87 4.73 -6.09
C GLY A 64 -13.34 4.88 -5.63
N ARG A 65 -14.02 3.88 -5.10
CA ARG A 65 -15.42 4.00 -4.65
C ARG A 65 -15.73 3.11 -3.46
N VAL A 66 -15.73 3.70 -2.27
CA VAL A 66 -16.54 3.15 -1.18
C VAL A 66 -17.99 3.52 -1.50
N ALA A 67 -18.86 2.52 -1.66
CA ALA A 67 -20.30 2.73 -1.82
C ALA A 67 -20.83 3.60 -0.67
N GLY A 68 -21.41 4.76 -0.98
CA GLY A 68 -21.94 5.72 0.00
C GLY A 68 -21.08 6.97 0.24
N VAL A 69 -19.88 7.08 -0.35
CA VAL A 69 -19.04 8.28 -0.25
C VAL A 69 -19.28 9.18 -1.47
N ARG A 70 -19.89 10.36 -1.27
CA ARG A 70 -20.10 11.37 -2.33
C ARG A 70 -18.81 12.14 -2.60
N GLY A 71 -17.97 11.62 -3.50
CA GLY A 71 -16.92 12.41 -4.17
C GLY A 71 -17.47 12.95 -5.50
N ASN A 72 -17.53 14.27 -5.68
CA ASN A 72 -17.92 14.86 -6.96
C ASN A 72 -16.73 14.75 -7.93
N ALA A 73 -16.97 14.23 -9.14
CA ALA A 73 -16.01 14.08 -10.24
C ALA A 73 -14.66 13.44 -9.86
N ALA A 74 -14.59 12.10 -9.83
CA ALA A 74 -13.32 11.33 -9.79
C ALA A 74 -12.29 11.77 -8.71
N ASN A 75 -12.74 12.45 -7.64
CA ASN A 75 -11.85 13.14 -6.72
C ASN A 75 -11.54 12.28 -5.48
N MET A 76 -10.24 12.09 -5.29
CA MET A 76 -9.54 11.16 -4.41
C MET A 76 -9.65 11.55 -2.93
N THR A 77 -10.80 11.36 -2.29
CA THR A 77 -10.81 11.32 -0.82
C THR A 77 -10.72 9.88 -0.38
N LEU A 78 -9.50 9.33 -0.40
CA LEU A 78 -9.18 8.21 0.47
C LEU A 78 -9.52 8.66 1.88
N ASN A 79 -10.61 8.14 2.44
CA ASN A 79 -10.98 8.43 3.81
C ASN A 79 -9.79 8.08 4.70
N ILE A 80 -9.51 8.88 5.72
CA ILE A 80 -8.45 8.54 6.68
C ILE A 80 -8.83 7.25 7.44
N HIS A 81 -10.11 7.14 7.78
CA HIS A 81 -10.69 6.07 8.59
C HIS A 81 -11.60 5.13 7.79
N GLY A 82 -12.00 4.03 8.43
CA GLY A 82 -12.90 3.01 7.88
C GLY A 82 -12.12 1.89 7.20
N LYS A 83 -12.80 0.76 6.93
CA LYS A 83 -12.19 -0.48 6.40
C LYS A 83 -11.37 -0.35 5.10
N TRP A 84 -11.56 0.75 4.37
CA TRP A 84 -10.84 1.07 3.13
C TRP A 84 -10.13 2.42 3.20
N GLY A 85 -10.03 2.99 4.40
CA GLY A 85 -9.31 4.22 4.64
C GLY A 85 -7.81 3.99 4.75
N ILE A 86 -7.06 5.10 4.70
CA ILE A 86 -5.59 5.10 4.66
C ILE A 86 -5.00 4.29 5.81
N LEU A 87 -5.52 4.46 7.03
CA LEU A 87 -4.99 3.76 8.22
C LEU A 87 -5.14 2.23 8.12
N GLU A 88 -6.31 1.75 7.69
CA GLU A 88 -6.59 0.31 7.53
C GLU A 88 -5.83 -0.29 6.34
N ARG A 89 -5.57 0.50 5.30
CA ARG A 89 -4.72 0.08 4.18
C ARG A 89 -3.26 -0.04 4.62
N LEU A 90 -2.75 0.94 5.36
CA LEU A 90 -1.40 0.92 5.93
C LEU A 90 -1.20 -0.27 6.88
N GLU A 91 -2.21 -0.63 7.68
CA GLU A 91 -2.16 -1.81 8.56
C GLU A 91 -2.02 -3.13 7.80
N ARG A 92 -2.88 -3.33 6.78
CA ARG A 92 -2.83 -4.51 5.91
C ARG A 92 -1.52 -4.58 5.13
N ALA A 93 -1.08 -3.44 4.61
CA ALA A 93 0.17 -3.35 3.88
C ALA A 93 1.36 -3.68 4.78
N GLU A 94 1.42 -3.13 5.99
CA GLU A 94 2.52 -3.44 6.93
C GLU A 94 2.59 -4.94 7.22
N SER A 95 1.46 -5.57 7.47
CA SER A 95 1.39 -7.01 7.75
C SER A 95 1.89 -7.84 6.56
N LEU A 96 1.41 -7.54 5.36
CA LEU A 96 1.82 -8.23 4.13
C LEU A 96 3.30 -7.99 3.81
N LEU A 97 3.78 -6.75 3.87
CA LEU A 97 5.17 -6.43 3.56
C LEU A 97 6.14 -7.10 4.54
N ARG A 98 5.79 -7.18 5.82
CA ARG A 98 6.58 -7.93 6.82
C ARG A 98 6.62 -9.43 6.53
N GLU A 99 5.51 -10.01 6.06
CA GLU A 99 5.47 -11.40 5.61
C GLU A 99 6.40 -11.61 4.40
N LEU A 100 6.36 -10.71 3.42
CA LEU A 100 7.18 -10.79 2.20
C LEU A 100 8.67 -10.51 2.44
N ALA A 101 9.00 -9.78 3.51
CA ALA A 101 10.38 -9.53 3.91
C ALA A 101 10.98 -10.67 4.76
N GLY A 102 10.15 -11.53 5.36
CA GLY A 102 10.58 -12.70 6.14
C GLY A 102 11.30 -13.75 5.32
#